data_AF-A0A1C5ZMM8-F1
#
_entry.id   AF-A0A1C5ZMM8-F1
#
_cell.length_a   1.000
_cell.length_b   1.000
_cell.length_c   1.000
_cell.angle_alpha   90.00
_cell.angle_beta   90.00
_cell.angle_gamma   90.00
#
_symmetry.space_group_name_H-M   'P 1'
#
loop_
_entity.id
_entity.type
_entity.pdbx_description
1 polymer ?
#
loop_
_entity_poly.entity_id
_entity_poly.type
_entity_poly.pdbx_seq_one_letter_code
_entity_poly.pdbx_strand_id
1 'polypeptide(L)' 'MIKTDELRGVIAKNGLSQSDVAKKIGITPKTFYEKMKSGVFGSNEIQIMIDELHIEDPASIFFAKE' A
#
# COMPACT_ATOMS: atom_id res chain seq x y z
N MET A 1 6.43 5.21 -10.19
CA MET A 1 5.07 5.62 -9.75
C MET A 1 4.41 4.42 -9.06
N ILE A 2 3.63 4.60 -7.98
CA ILE A 2 2.99 3.44 -7.33
C ILE A 2 1.75 3.02 -8.14
N LYS A 3 1.62 1.71 -8.42
CA LYS A 3 0.41 1.13 -9.01
C LYS A 3 -0.66 0.93 -7.94
N THR A 4 -1.41 1.99 -7.65
CA THR A 4 -2.38 2.00 -6.54
C THR A 4 -3.57 1.08 -6.77
N ASP A 5 -3.94 0.79 -8.03
CA ASP A 5 -4.97 -0.21 -8.35
C ASP A 5 -4.50 -1.63 -8.04
N GLU A 6 -3.25 -1.96 -8.36
CA GLU A 6 -2.64 -3.25 -8.00
C GLU A 6 -2.55 -3.39 -6.48
N LEU A 7 -2.13 -2.31 -5.78
CA LEU A 7 -2.11 -2.30 -4.32
C LEU A 7 -3.50 -2.54 -3.72
N ARG A 8 -4.57 -1.95 -4.27
CA ARG A 8 -5.95 -2.25 -3.84
C ARG A 8 -6.30 -3.72 -4.04
N GLY A 9 -5.91 -4.29 -5.19
CA GLY A 9 -6.12 -5.70 -5.49
C GLY A 9 -5.45 -6.61 -4.47
N VAL A 10 -4.19 -6.33 -4.12
CA VAL A 10 -3.45 -7.06 -3.08
C VAL A 10 -4.11 -6.93 -1.71
N ILE A 11 -4.53 -5.72 -1.33
CA ILE A 11 -5.22 -5.48 -0.05
C ILE A 11 -6.50 -6.33 0.04
N ALA A 12 -7.29 -6.35 -1.02
CA ALA A 12 -8.51 -7.15 -1.09
C ALA A 12 -8.23 -8.67 -1.08
N LYS A 13 -7.18 -9.13 -1.76
CA LYS A 13 -6.75 -10.55 -1.73
C LYS A 13 -6.37 -11.02 -0.33
N ASN A 14 -5.88 -10.11 0.51
CA ASN A 14 -5.57 -10.36 1.92
C ASN A 14 -6.79 -10.21 2.85
N GLY A 15 -8.00 -9.95 2.32
CA GLY A 15 -9.20 -9.77 3.12
C GLY A 15 -9.21 -8.52 3.99
N LEU A 16 -8.36 -7.53 3.68
CA LEU A 16 -8.22 -6.30 4.44
C LEU A 16 -8.92 -5.14 3.72
N SER A 17 -9.33 -4.13 4.47
CA SER A 17 -9.68 -2.83 3.90
C SER A 17 -8.47 -1.89 3.89
N GLN A 18 -8.52 -0.84 3.07
CA GLN A 18 -7.52 0.24 3.12
C GLN A 18 -7.42 0.87 4.52
N SER A 19 -8.53 0.92 5.26
CA SER A 19 -8.55 1.44 6.63
C SER A 19 -7.83 0.52 7.61
N ASP A 20 -7.80 -0.79 7.36
CA ASP A 20 -7.05 -1.74 8.18
C ASP A 20 -5.55 -1.63 7.92
N VAL A 21 -5.15 -1.47 6.65
CA VAL A 21 -3.76 -1.22 6.28
C VAL A 21 -3.27 0.10 6.85
N ALA A 22 -4.09 1.16 6.83
CA ALA A 22 -3.75 2.44 7.44
C ALA A 22 -3.37 2.27 8.92
N LYS A 23 -4.15 1.49 9.69
CA LYS A 23 -3.86 1.19 11.10
C LYS A 23 -2.56 0.41 11.26
N LYS A 24 -2.31 -0.59 10.40
CA LYS A 24 -1.09 -1.41 10.42
C LYS A 24 0.17 -0.59 10.19
N ILE A 25 0.13 0.40 9.29
CA ILE A 25 1.27 1.30 9.04
C ILE A 25 1.31 2.54 9.95
N GLY A 26 0.41 2.63 10.95
CA GLY A 26 0.42 3.68 11.96
C GLY A 26 -0.11 5.05 11.51
N ILE A 27 -0.96 5.11 10.49
CA ILE A 27 -1.57 6.36 9.99
C ILE A 27 -3.10 6.34 10.04
N THR A 28 -3.72 7.50 9.91
CA THR A 28 -5.19 7.58 9.81
C THR A 28 -5.69 7.10 8.44
N PRO A 29 -6.90 6.53 8.34
CA PRO A 29 -7.49 6.18 7.04
C PRO A 29 -7.54 7.36 6.07
N LYS A 30 -7.81 8.58 6.56
CA LYS A 30 -7.79 9.80 5.74
C LYS A 30 -6.42 10.02 5.07
N THR A 31 -5.34 9.95 5.86
CA THR A 31 -3.97 10.07 5.35
C THR A 31 -3.65 8.97 4.34
N PHE A 32 -4.12 7.74 4.57
CA PHE A 32 -3.95 6.65 3.63
C PHE A 32 -4.62 6.94 2.29
N TYR A 33 -5.87 7.42 2.29
CA TYR A 33 -6.57 7.81 1.05
C TYR A 33 -5.87 8.94 0.30
N GLU A 34 -5.35 9.94 1.00
CA GLU A 34 -4.56 11.02 0.40
C GLU A 34 -3.28 10.48 -0.24
N LYS A 35 -2.58 9.55 0.42
CA LYS A 35 -1.40 8.86 -0.13
C LYS A 35 -1.72 7.95 -1.32
N MET A 36 -2.87 7.30 -1.32
CA MET A 36 -3.37 6.54 -2.49
C MET A 36 -3.68 7.43 -3.68
N LYS A 37 -4.07 8.69 -3.45
CA LYS A 37 -4.29 9.68 -4.51
C LYS A 37 -2.98 10.26 -5.03
N SER A 38 -2.02 10.55 -4.14
CA SER A 38 -0.72 11.10 -4.54
C SER A 38 0.25 10.03 -5.06
N GLY A 39 0.04 8.77 -4.70
CA GLY A 39 0.96 7.67 -5.00
C GLY A 39 2.28 7.77 -4.23
N VAL A 40 2.28 8.39 -3.04
CA VAL A 40 3.50 8.64 -2.25
C VAL A 40 3.40 7.97 -0.87
N PHE A 41 4.16 6.90 -0.70
CA PHE A 41 4.38 6.24 0.59
C PHE A 41 5.86 6.30 0.96
N GLY A 42 6.14 6.44 2.25
CA GLY A 42 7.51 6.38 2.78
C GLY A 42 8.04 4.95 2.78
N SER A 43 9.36 4.80 2.82
CA SER A 43 10.02 3.48 2.82
C SER A 43 9.54 2.57 3.96
N ASN A 44 9.35 3.12 5.17
CA ASN A 44 8.89 2.34 6.33
C ASN A 44 7.43 1.87 6.15
N GLU A 45 6.56 2.73 5.60
CA GLU A 45 5.17 2.36 5.30
C GLU A 45 5.12 1.25 4.24
N ILE A 46 5.96 1.38 3.20
CA ILE A 46 6.07 0.39 2.13
C ILE A 46 6.56 -0.96 2.70
N GLN A 47 7.60 -0.95 3.54
CA GLN A 47 8.11 -2.19 4.13
C GLN A 47 7.04 -2.92 4.94
N ILE A 48 6.32 -2.20 5.81
CA ILE A 48 5.22 -2.80 6.59
C ILE A 48 4.13 -3.34 5.66
N MET A 49 3.78 -2.63 4.58
CA MET A 49 2.80 -3.14 3.61
C MET A 49 3.28 -4.41 2.91
N ILE A 50 4.57 -4.52 2.57
CA ILE A 50 5.13 -5.73 1.94
C ILE A 50 5.00 -6.92 2.88
N ASP A 51 5.37 -6.73 4.15
CA ASP A 51 5.34 -7.79 5.16
C ASP A 51 3.90 -8.21 5.51
N GLU A 52 3.01 -7.24 5.74
CA GLU A 52 1.63 -7.49 6.17
C GLU A 52 0.69 -7.97 5.05
N LEU A 53 0.99 -7.63 3.79
CA LEU A 53 0.19 -8.01 2.64
C LEU A 53 0.80 -9.17 1.84
N HIS A 54 1.93 -9.72 2.33
CA HIS A 54 2.65 -10.81 1.68
C HIS A 54 2.95 -10.54 0.20
N ILE A 55 3.48 -9.35 -0.11
CA ILE A 55 3.75 -8.94 -1.50
C ILE A 55 5.04 -9.61 -1.99
N GLU A 56 4.89 -10.57 -2.89
CA GLU A 56 6.03 -11.31 -3.47
C GLU A 56 6.88 -10.46 -4.43
N ASP A 57 6.24 -9.63 -5.26
CA ASP A 57 6.91 -8.72 -6.18
C ASP A 57 6.58 -7.24 -5.85
N PRO A 58 7.25 -6.66 -4.84
CA PRO A 58 7.01 -5.28 -4.44
C PRO A 58 7.46 -4.28 -5.51
N ALA A 59 8.38 -4.67 -6.41
CA ALA A 59 8.85 -3.80 -7.49
C ALA A 59 7.75 -3.50 -8.50
N SER A 60 6.92 -4.50 -8.82
CA SER A 60 5.78 -4.31 -9.73
C SER A 60 4.75 -3.29 -9.23
N ILE A 61 4.65 -3.09 -7.91
CA ILE A 61 3.65 -2.21 -7.27
C ILE A 61 4.27 -0.86 -6.89
N PHE A 62 5.32 -0.88 -6.06
CA PHE A 62 5.87 0.33 -5.45
C PHE A 62 6.96 1.01 -6.28
N PHE A 63 7.62 0.25 -7.16
CA PHE A 63 8.75 0.71 -7.97
C PHE A 63 8.48 0.58 -9.48
N ALA A 64 7.22 0.53 -9.90
CA ALA A 64 6.88 0.50 -11.30
C ALA A 64 7.52 1.71 -12.00
N LYS A 65 8.45 1.40 -12.92
CA LYS A 65 8.99 2.38 -13.86
C LYS A 65 7.85 2.83 -14.77
N GLU A 66 7.91 4.08 -15.21
CA GLU A 66 7.03 4.59 -16.27
C GLU A 66 7.06 3.69 -17.51
#